data_AF-A0A8T4RG18-F1
#
_entry.id   AF-A0A8T4RG18-F1
#
_cell.length_a   1.000
_cell.length_b   1.000
_cell.length_c   1.000
_cell.angle_alpha   90.00
_cell.angle_beta   90.00
_cell.angle_gamma   90.00
#
_symmetry.space_group_name_H-M   'P 1'
#
loop_
_entity.id
_entity.type
_entity.pdbx_description
1 polymer ?
#
loop_
_entity_poly.entity_id
_entity_poly.type
_entity_poly.pdbx_seq_one_letter_code
_entity_poly.pdbx_strand_id
1 'polypeptide(L)'
;MPSPQNAIAPQEVLAVIQQDDLFQQWQERNKEAFLSHFFSSVTAEGTPTQDWEVGFFNPATEKITVFLQTNNAIEIKPADDVFKNESMTVEKLDVEKVMIPFEKARELCLDNVP
;
A
#
# COMPACT_ATOMS: atom_id res chain seq x y z
N MET A 1 -6.31 -25.18 14.69
CA MET A 1 -6.49 -24.64 13.33
C MET A 1 -6.43 -23.13 13.45
N PRO A 2 -5.54 -22.41 12.75
CA PRO A 2 -5.66 -20.97 12.73
C PRO A 2 -6.90 -20.62 11.89
N SER A 3 -7.82 -19.88 12.49
CA SER A 3 -9.01 -19.32 11.84
C SER A 3 -8.62 -18.55 10.58
N PRO A 4 -9.51 -18.43 9.57
CA PRO A 4 -9.28 -17.52 8.45
C PRO A 4 -9.03 -16.14 9.04
N GLN A 5 -7.78 -15.68 8.97
CA GLN A 5 -7.38 -14.39 9.48
C GLN A 5 -8.26 -13.36 8.78
N ASN A 6 -8.97 -12.53 9.55
CA ASN A 6 -9.68 -11.37 9.04
C ASN A 6 -8.71 -10.59 8.17
N ALA A 7 -8.84 -10.71 6.85
CA ALA A 7 -8.14 -9.85 5.92
C ALA A 7 -8.69 -8.44 6.16
N ILE A 8 -7.90 -7.60 6.84
CA ILE A 8 -8.23 -6.21 7.11
C ILE A 8 -8.38 -5.51 5.76
N ALA A 9 -9.46 -4.75 5.60
CA ALA A 9 -9.73 -4.08 4.34
C ALA A 9 -8.65 -3.01 4.05
N PRO A 10 -8.26 -2.76 2.79
CA PRO A 10 -7.26 -1.75 2.46
C PRO A 10 -7.53 -0.36 3.08
N GLN A 11 -8.80 0.02 3.19
CA GLN A 11 -9.21 1.27 3.82
C GLN A 11 -8.94 1.30 5.32
N GLU A 12 -9.15 0.17 6.00
CA GLU A 12 -8.90 0.05 7.44
C GLU A 12 -7.40 0.14 7.73
N VAL A 13 -6.57 -0.53 6.91
CA VAL A 13 -5.11 -0.42 6.96
C VAL A 13 -4.65 1.03 6.75
N LEU A 14 -5.16 1.70 5.72
CA LEU A 14 -4.81 3.10 5.46
C LEU A 14 -5.23 4.01 6.61
N ALA A 15 -6.41 3.80 7.18
CA ALA A 15 -6.91 4.57 8.31
C ALA A 15 -6.04 4.36 9.56
N VAL A 16 -5.61 3.12 9.84
CA VAL A 16 -4.68 2.82 10.94
C VAL A 16 -3.35 3.55 10.72
N ILE A 17 -2.81 3.51 9.49
CA ILE A 17 -1.55 4.22 9.18
C ILE A 17 -1.71 5.73 9.37
N GLN A 18 -2.80 6.32 8.90
CA GLN A 18 -3.01 7.76 9.02
C GLN A 18 -3.24 8.26 10.46
N GLN A 19 -3.69 7.37 11.35
CA GLN A 19 -3.92 7.71 12.76
C GLN A 19 -2.66 7.54 13.63
N ASP A 20 -1.62 6.90 13.12
CA ASP A 20 -0.39 6.66 13.88
C ASP A 20 0.47 7.90 14.05
N ASP A 21 1.04 8.07 15.25
CA ASP A 21 1.84 9.24 15.62
C ASP A 21 3.12 9.37 14.77
N LEU A 22 3.74 8.26 14.35
CA LEU A 22 4.94 8.28 13.50
C LEU A 22 4.56 8.75 12.10
N PHE A 23 3.44 8.28 11.57
CA PHE A 23 2.96 8.73 10.27
C PHE A 23 2.62 10.22 10.28
N GLN A 24 1.91 10.70 11.29
CA GLN A 24 1.56 12.13 11.38
C GLN A 24 2.82 13.01 11.45
N GLN A 25 3.80 12.64 12.28
CA GLN A 25 5.08 13.35 12.35
C GLN A 25 5.85 13.31 11.02
N TRP A 26 5.81 12.18 10.31
CA TRP A 26 6.40 12.07 8.98
C TRP A 26 5.67 12.95 7.96
N GLN A 27 4.33 12.99 7.98
CA GLN A 27 3.50 13.75 7.05
C GLN A 27 3.69 15.25 7.22
N GLU A 28 3.89 15.74 8.45
CA GLU A 28 4.22 17.15 8.71
C GLU A 28 5.48 17.61 7.98
N ARG A 29 6.46 16.71 7.81
CA ARG A 29 7.73 16.96 7.11
C ARG A 29 7.66 16.65 5.61
N ASN A 30 6.64 15.91 5.18
CA ASN A 30 6.46 15.43 3.81
C ASN A 30 5.06 15.82 3.28
N LYS A 31 4.68 17.11 3.41
CA LYS A 31 3.32 17.59 3.10
C LYS A 31 2.88 17.37 1.65
N GLU A 32 3.82 17.27 0.73
CA GLU A 32 3.56 17.02 -0.69
C GLU A 32 3.51 15.54 -1.03
N ALA A 33 3.83 14.65 -0.07
CA ALA A 33 3.80 13.23 -0.30
C ALA A 33 2.38 12.70 -0.45
N PHE A 34 2.21 11.76 -1.36
CA PHE A 34 0.93 11.16 -1.68
C PHE A 34 1.05 9.65 -1.82
N LEU A 35 -0.06 8.95 -1.57
CA LEU A 35 -0.13 7.50 -1.73
C LEU A 35 0.17 7.14 -3.19
N SER A 36 1.19 6.32 -3.41
CA SER A 36 1.66 5.90 -4.73
C SER A 36 1.35 4.43 -4.99
N HIS A 37 1.59 3.56 -4.00
CA HIS A 37 1.28 2.14 -4.13
C HIS A 37 0.73 1.56 -2.83
N PHE A 38 -0.06 0.51 -2.97
CA PHE A 38 -0.71 -0.18 -1.87
C PHE A 38 -0.92 -1.64 -2.28
N PHE A 39 -0.18 -2.58 -1.71
CA PHE A 39 -0.30 -3.99 -2.07
C PHE A 39 0.09 -4.93 -0.93
N SER A 40 -0.36 -6.17 -0.99
CA SER A 40 0.11 -7.27 -0.16
C SER A 40 0.39 -8.46 -1.07
N SER A 41 1.46 -9.19 -0.77
CA SER A 41 1.82 -10.40 -1.52
C SER A 41 0.89 -11.55 -1.12
N VAL A 42 0.39 -12.32 -2.09
CA VAL A 42 -0.50 -13.48 -1.86
C VAL A 42 0.11 -14.78 -2.39
N THR A 43 -0.28 -15.93 -1.81
CA THR A 43 0.04 -17.26 -2.36
C THR A 43 -0.77 -17.55 -3.62
N ALA A 44 -0.44 -18.63 -4.32
CA ALA A 44 -1.22 -19.11 -5.47
C ALA A 44 -2.70 -19.40 -5.11
N GLU A 45 -2.96 -19.73 -3.85
CA GLU A 45 -4.29 -19.98 -3.29
C GLU A 45 -5.00 -18.68 -2.84
N GLY A 46 -4.40 -17.51 -3.09
CA GLY A 46 -4.96 -16.20 -2.74
C GLY A 46 -4.88 -15.86 -1.25
N THR A 47 -4.02 -16.56 -0.49
CA THR A 47 -3.82 -16.27 0.94
C THR A 47 -2.72 -15.22 1.10
N PRO A 48 -2.93 -14.13 1.87
CA PRO A 48 -1.86 -13.17 2.14
C PRO A 48 -0.61 -13.85 2.73
N THR A 49 0.55 -13.58 2.14
CA THR A 49 1.86 -14.07 2.57
C THR A 49 2.63 -13.06 3.40
N GLN A 50 2.26 -11.79 3.28
CA GLN A 50 2.95 -10.66 3.88
C GLN A 50 1.92 -9.63 4.31
N ASP A 51 2.30 -8.80 5.28
CA ASP A 51 1.53 -7.63 5.67
C ASP A 51 1.41 -6.64 4.51
N TRP A 52 0.48 -5.69 4.64
CA TRP A 52 0.28 -4.67 3.63
C TRP A 52 1.47 -3.71 3.55
N GLU A 53 1.94 -3.46 2.34
CA GLU A 53 2.93 -2.43 2.02
C GLU A 53 2.23 -1.20 1.44
N VAL A 54 2.45 -0.05 2.08
CA VAL A 54 1.81 1.22 1.73
C VAL A 54 2.88 2.27 1.45
N GLY A 55 3.07 2.59 0.17
CA GLY A 55 4.10 3.49 -0.30
C GLY A 55 3.59 4.90 -0.57
N PHE A 56 4.26 5.89 0.00
CA PHE A 56 4.00 7.30 -0.25
C PHE A 56 5.17 7.93 -1.00
N PHE A 57 4.88 8.47 -2.17
CA PHE A 57 5.86 9.18 -3.00
C PHE A 57 5.86 10.66 -2.63
N ASN A 58 7.05 11.22 -2.39
CA ASN A 58 7.24 12.65 -2.22
C ASN A 58 7.84 13.26 -3.50
N PRO A 59 7.11 14.13 -4.22
CA PRO A 59 7.61 14.76 -5.44
C PRO A 59 8.77 15.73 -5.18
N ALA A 60 8.86 16.35 -4.01
CA ALA A 60 9.92 17.29 -3.68
C ALA A 60 11.29 16.63 -3.49
N THR A 61 11.30 15.40 -2.94
CA THR A 61 12.53 14.64 -2.70
C THR A 61 12.74 13.52 -3.71
N GLU A 62 11.72 13.24 -4.53
CA GLU A 62 11.65 12.13 -5.48
C GLU A 62 11.84 10.74 -4.85
N LYS A 63 11.46 10.59 -3.57
CA LYS A 63 11.63 9.35 -2.82
C LYS A 63 10.29 8.73 -2.45
N ILE A 64 10.28 7.41 -2.32
CA ILE A 64 9.14 6.68 -1.75
C ILE A 64 9.48 6.27 -0.33
N THR A 65 8.61 6.60 0.63
CA THR A 65 8.63 6.02 1.97
C THR A 65 7.59 4.91 2.03
N VAL A 66 7.98 3.72 2.50
CA VAL A 66 7.07 2.57 2.61
C VAL A 66 6.73 2.33 4.07
N PHE A 67 5.44 2.20 4.36
CA PHE A 67 4.90 1.85 5.66
C PHE A 67 4.39 0.41 5.61
N LEU A 68 4.83 -0.40 6.56
CA LEU A 68 4.37 -1.76 6.76
C LEU A 68 3.48 -1.81 7.99
N GLN A 69 2.32 -2.44 7.87
CA GLN A 69 1.46 -2.71 9.02
C GLN A 69 1.76 -4.09 9.59
N THR A 70 2.64 -4.19 10.58
CA THR A 70 3.01 -5.46 11.22
C THR A 70 2.30 -5.61 12.57
N ASN A 71 1.39 -6.58 12.73
CA ASN A 71 0.75 -7.00 13.99
C ASN A 71 0.74 -5.96 15.14
N ASN A 72 -0.15 -4.96 15.05
CA ASN A 72 -0.36 -3.83 15.99
C ASN A 72 0.74 -2.75 16.04
N ALA A 73 1.71 -2.76 15.13
CA ALA A 73 2.71 -1.72 14.99
C ALA A 73 2.85 -1.28 13.52
N ILE A 74 3.40 -0.09 13.32
CA ILE A 74 3.78 0.40 12.00
C ILE A 74 5.29 0.44 11.93
N GLU A 75 5.84 -0.19 10.90
CA GLU A 75 7.26 -0.12 10.57
C GLU A 75 7.45 0.79 9.35
N ILE A 76 8.39 1.73 9.45
CA ILE A 76 8.75 2.62 8.36
C ILE A 76 10.02 2.06 7.72
N LYS A 77 9.89 1.57 6.48
CA LYS A 77 11.07 1.28 5.65
C LYS A 77 11.67 2.62 5.18
N PRO A 78 13.00 2.80 5.32
CA PRO A 78 13.65 4.03 4.91
C PRO A 78 13.43 4.29 3.42
N ALA A 79 13.38 5.58 3.07
CA ALA A 79 12.95 5.99 1.75
C ALA A 79 13.95 5.55 0.68
N ASP A 80 13.50 4.71 -0.25
CA ASP A 80 14.28 4.23 -1.38
C ASP A 80 14.11 5.16 -2.59
N ASP A 81 15.19 5.27 -3.37
CA ASP A 81 15.19 6.07 -4.60
C ASP A 81 14.26 5.43 -5.64
N VAL A 82 13.38 6.25 -6.22
CA VAL A 82 12.51 5.79 -7.30
C VAL A 82 13.35 5.65 -8.57
N PHE A 83 13.48 4.44 -9.09
CA PHE A 83 14.03 4.22 -10.43
C PHE A 83 13.13 4.91 -11.46
N LYS A 84 13.52 6.11 -11.90
CA LYS A 84 12.86 6.86 -12.97
C LYS A 84 13.75 6.91 -14.21
N ASN A 85 13.15 6.69 -15.37
CA ASN A 85 13.63 7.28 -16.62
C ASN A 85 13.01 8.69 -16.73
N GLU A 86 13.66 9.61 -17.46
CA GLU A 86 13.27 11.04 -17.57
C GLU A 86 11.80 11.30 -18.01
N SER A 87 11.09 10.28 -18.50
CA SER A 87 9.70 10.33 -18.93
C SER A 87 8.67 9.78 -17.93
N MET A 88 9.07 9.23 -16.78
CA MET A 88 8.14 8.59 -15.84
C MET A 88 7.64 9.57 -14.77
N THR A 89 6.33 9.85 -14.82
CA THR A 89 5.62 10.61 -13.77
C THR A 89 4.92 9.63 -12.84
N VAL A 90 5.16 9.74 -11.53
CA VAL A 90 4.44 8.96 -10.52
C VAL A 90 3.09 9.65 -10.28
N GLU A 91 1.99 8.92 -10.49
CA GLU A 91 0.64 9.42 -10.26
C GLU A 91 0.13 9.06 -8.87
N LYS A 92 -0.76 9.90 -8.34
CA LYS A 92 -1.40 9.65 -7.04
C LYS A 92 -2.42 8.53 -7.16
N LEU A 93 -2.31 7.54 -6.27
CA LEU A 93 -3.29 6.48 -6.11
C LEU A 93 -4.49 6.99 -5.30
N ASP A 94 -5.65 7.03 -5.95
CA ASP A 94 -6.93 7.40 -5.34
C ASP A 94 -7.73 6.12 -5.05
N VAL A 95 -7.63 5.63 -3.82
CA VAL A 95 -8.19 4.34 -3.37
C VAL A 95 -9.70 4.24 -3.66
N GLU A 96 -10.43 5.35 -3.57
CA GLU A 96 -11.88 5.38 -3.83
C GLU A 96 -12.23 5.11 -5.30
N LYS A 97 -11.34 5.43 -6.23
CA LYS A 97 -11.59 5.29 -7.68
C LYS A 97 -11.12 3.98 -8.27
N VAL A 98 -10.22 3.25 -7.60
CA VAL A 98 -9.51 2.10 -8.17
C VAL A 98 -9.84 0.76 -7.49
N MET A 99 -10.62 0.76 -6.41
CA MET A 99 -11.00 -0.49 -5.73
C MET A 99 -12.15 -1.19 -6.43
N ILE A 100 -11.90 -2.47 -6.72
CA ILE A 100 -12.94 -3.45 -7.03
C ILE A 100 -13.03 -4.45 -5.86
N PRO A 101 -14.22 -5.02 -5.57
CA PRO A 101 -14.34 -6.08 -4.57
C PRO A 101 -13.45 -7.29 -4.91
N PHE A 102 -12.94 -7.97 -3.88
CA PHE A 102 -12.06 -9.14 -4.06
C PHE A 102 -12.65 -10.21 -4.99
N GLU A 103 -13.94 -10.51 -4.86
CA GLU A 103 -14.62 -11.47 -5.76
C GLU A 103 -14.57 -11.03 -7.23
N LYS A 104 -14.71 -9.72 -7.49
CA LYS A 104 -14.61 -9.18 -8.85
C LYS A 104 -13.18 -9.20 -9.37
N ALA A 105 -12.20 -8.94 -8.50
CA ALA A 105 -10.79 -9.06 -8.84
C ALA A 105 -10.41 -10.51 -9.17
N ARG A 106 -10.89 -11.49 -8.38
CA ARG A 106 -10.65 -12.92 -8.61
C ARG A 106 -11.24 -13.36 -9.95
N GLU A 107 -12.46 -12.95 -10.27
CA GLU A 107 -13.11 -13.22 -11.56
C GLU A 107 -12.29 -12.65 -12.73
N LEU A 108 -11.95 -11.35 -12.68
CA LEU A 108 -11.15 -10.70 -13.74
C LEU A 108 -9.76 -11.34 -13.91
N CYS A 109 -9.13 -11.78 -12.82
CA CYS A 109 -7.85 -12.48 -12.88
C CYS A 109 -8.01 -13.84 -13.58
N LEU A 110 -8.96 -14.67 -13.13
CA LEU A 110 -9.19 -16.01 -13.70
C LEU A 110 -9.64 -15.98 -15.17
N ASP A 111 -10.44 -14.98 -15.56
CA ASP A 111 -10.90 -14.82 -16.94
C ASP A 111 -9.79 -14.44 -17.94
N ASN A 112 -8.65 -13.95 -17.44
CA ASN A 112 -7.53 -13.48 -18.26
C ASN A 112 -6.25 -14.32 -18.08
N VAL A 113 -6.32 -15.43 -17.36
CA VAL A 113 -5.24 -16.42 -17.30
C VAL A 113 -5.46 -17.42 -18.46
N PRO A 114 -4.53 -17.52 -19.43
CA PRO A 114 -4.66 -18.42 -20.58
C PRO A 114 -4.66 -19.91 -20.20
#